data_AF-A0A8J6ILF1-F1
#
_entry.id   AF-A0A8J6ILF1-F1
#
_cell.length_a   1.000
_cell.length_b   1.000
_cell.length_c   1.000
_cell.angle_alpha   90.00
_cell.angle_beta   90.00
_cell.angle_gamma   90.00
#
_symmetry.space_group_name_H-M   'P 1'
#
loop_
_entity.id
_entity.type
_entity.pdbx_description
1 polymer ?
#
loop_
_entity_poly.entity_id
_entity_poly.type
_entity_poly.pdbx_seq_one_letter_code
_entity_poly.pdbx_strand_id
1 'polypeptide(L)'
;ENGADLSFGGAESMPLEQRRWLVTRINRIIDDPSRLGDAMERWAPRLLFVLLPVYALILAGMHFWRRDFVFYDHLVVSLHAHAFFFLLMTGLIIAGIGLGGFLTTTIFIIWSNFYIYRMHRRVYRHGRLTSVLRTLVLDFVYMIVLTLSLVILFFLGVAFV
;
A
#
# COMPACT_ATOMS: atom_id res chain seq x y z
N GLU A 1 15.46 -0.88 -36.10
CA GLU A 1 14.53 0.19 -36.50
C GLU A 1 13.13 -0.20 -36.01
N ASN A 2 12.75 0.28 -34.82
CA ASN A 2 11.39 0.21 -34.27
C ASN A 2 11.35 1.25 -33.15
N GLY A 3 11.59 2.51 -33.53
CA GLY A 3 11.38 3.63 -32.62
C GLY A 3 9.87 3.78 -32.50
N ALA A 4 9.29 3.33 -31.38
CA ALA A 4 7.97 3.78 -31.00
C ALA A 4 8.07 5.29 -30.86
N ASP A 5 7.60 6.01 -31.88
CA ASP A 5 7.51 7.46 -31.87
C ASP A 5 6.41 7.81 -30.87
N LEU A 6 6.80 7.83 -29.59
CA LEU A 6 5.99 8.29 -28.48
C LEU A 6 5.85 9.79 -28.69
N SER A 7 4.88 10.17 -29.53
CA SER A 7 4.50 11.55 -29.75
C SER A 7 3.96 12.12 -28.44
N PHE A 8 4.85 12.70 -27.64
CA PHE A 8 4.50 13.43 -26.44
C PHE A 8 3.98 14.82 -26.85
N GLY A 9 2.80 14.89 -27.47
CA GLY A 9 2.16 16.15 -27.85
C GLY A 9 1.98 17.13 -26.67
N GLY A 10 1.97 16.62 -25.44
CA GLY A 10 1.99 17.41 -24.20
C GLY A 10 3.40 17.81 -23.70
N ALA A 11 4.47 17.11 -24.11
CA ALA A 11 5.84 17.56 -23.79
C ALA A 11 6.19 18.81 -24.59
N GLU A 12 5.71 18.89 -25.84
CA GLU A 12 5.25 20.12 -26.50
C GLU A 12 5.51 21.45 -25.79
N SER A 13 4.57 21.68 -24.87
CA SER A 13 4.31 22.90 -24.13
C SER A 13 5.06 22.98 -22.80
N MET A 14 5.84 21.96 -22.44
CA MET A 14 6.60 21.93 -21.20
C MET A 14 7.90 22.76 -21.33
N PRO A 15 8.33 23.47 -20.26
CA PRO A 15 9.63 24.11 -20.20
C PRO A 15 10.77 23.14 -20.56
N LEU A 16 11.75 23.61 -21.34
CA LEU A 16 12.86 22.79 -21.86
C LEU A 16 13.64 22.04 -20.75
N GLU A 17 13.72 22.62 -19.55
CA GLU A 17 14.38 21.99 -18.40
C GLU A 17 13.63 20.74 -17.91
N GLN A 18 12.29 20.79 -17.85
CA GLN A 18 11.46 19.67 -17.42
C GLN A 18 11.56 18.51 -18.42
N ARG A 19 11.60 18.82 -19.72
CA ARG A 19 11.77 17.84 -20.80
C ARG A 19 13.12 17.15 -20.71
N ARG A 20 14.21 17.91 -20.53
CA ARG A 20 15.57 17.35 -20.37
C ARG A 20 15.69 16.47 -19.14
N TRP A 21 15.11 16.88 -18.02
CA TRP A 21 15.07 16.09 -16.79
C TRP A 21 14.31 14.76 -17.00
N LEU A 22 13.13 14.79 -17.60
CA LEU A 22 12.31 13.60 -17.89
C LEU A 22 13.03 12.62 -18.82
N VAL A 23 13.58 13.10 -19.93
CA VAL A 23 14.30 12.27 -20.90
C VAL A 23 15.52 11.60 -20.26
N THR A 24 16.26 12.34 -19.43
CA THR A 24 17.43 11.78 -18.74
C THR A 24 17.04 10.69 -17.74
N ARG A 25 15.93 10.86 -17.01
CA ARG A 25 15.45 9.84 -16.07
C ARG A 25 14.89 8.62 -16.78
N ILE A 26 14.07 8.81 -17.82
CA ILE A 26 13.50 7.72 -18.60
C ILE A 26 14.62 6.90 -19.25
N ASN A 27 15.61 7.55 -19.86
CA ASN A 27 16.78 6.85 -20.43
C ASN A 27 17.53 6.05 -19.35
N ARG A 28 17.75 6.61 -18.16
CA ARG A 28 18.42 5.88 -17.06
C ARG A 28 17.63 4.67 -16.55
N ILE A 29 16.29 4.73 -16.54
CA ILE A 29 15.43 3.61 -16.14
C ILE A 29 15.41 2.53 -17.22
N ILE A 30 15.43 2.91 -18.49
CA ILE A 30 15.49 1.97 -19.61
C ILE A 30 16.85 1.27 -19.65
N ASP A 31 17.94 2.01 -19.39
CA ASP A 31 19.30 1.49 -19.38
C ASP A 31 19.56 0.55 -18.18
N ASP A 32 18.93 0.80 -17.04
CA ASP A 32 19.09 -0.01 -15.84
C ASP A 32 17.79 -0.10 -15.01
N PRO A 33 16.88 -1.02 -15.36
CA PRO A 33 15.60 -1.18 -14.67
C PRO A 33 15.76 -1.61 -13.20
N SER A 34 16.92 -2.15 -12.81
CA SER A 34 17.18 -2.57 -11.43
C SER A 34 17.22 -1.39 -10.46
N ARG A 35 17.64 -0.21 -10.93
CA ARG A 35 17.71 1.02 -10.11
C ARG A 35 16.34 1.51 -9.65
N LEU A 36 15.31 1.30 -10.45
CA LEU A 36 13.95 1.62 -10.04
C LEU A 36 13.52 0.73 -8.87
N GLY A 37 13.87 -0.57 -8.93
CA GLY A 37 13.69 -1.51 -7.83
C GLY A 37 14.40 -1.07 -6.56
N ASP A 38 15.69 -0.73 -6.65
CA ASP A 38 16.49 -0.27 -5.51
C ASP A 38 15.93 1.02 -4.87
N ALA A 39 15.47 1.96 -5.70
CA ALA A 39 14.85 3.19 -5.24
C ALA A 39 13.52 2.88 -4.53
N MET A 40 12.67 2.02 -5.10
CA MET A 40 11.41 1.60 -4.48
C MET A 40 11.65 0.88 -3.15
N GLU A 41 12.62 -0.04 -3.08
CA GLU A 41 12.96 -0.77 -1.85
C GLU A 41 13.43 0.19 -0.75
N ARG A 42 14.18 1.22 -1.11
CA ARG A 42 14.64 2.26 -0.18
C ARG A 42 13.50 3.10 0.41
N TRP A 43 12.44 3.34 -0.35
CA TRP A 43 11.31 4.20 0.05
C TRP A 43 10.10 3.44 0.61
N ALA A 44 9.93 2.17 0.23
CA ALA A 44 8.79 1.35 0.65
C ALA A 44 8.65 1.23 2.17
N PRO A 45 9.70 0.94 2.97
CA PRO A 45 9.58 0.86 4.43
C PRO A 45 9.11 2.18 5.06
N ARG A 46 9.55 3.32 4.52
CA ARG A 46 9.17 4.65 5.03
C ARG A 46 7.71 4.94 4.79
N LEU A 47 7.20 4.61 3.59
CA LEU A 47 5.78 4.77 3.28
C LEU A 47 4.91 3.84 4.12
N LEU A 48 5.36 2.61 4.38
CA LEU A 48 4.66 1.68 5.28
C LEU A 48 4.56 2.24 6.71
N PHE A 49 5.61 2.90 7.20
CA PHE A 49 5.58 3.59 8.49
C PHE A 49 4.59 4.77 8.51
N VAL A 50 4.43 5.50 7.40
CA VAL A 50 3.45 6.60 7.27
C VAL A 50 2.01 6.07 7.13
N LEU A 51 1.84 4.92 6.50
CA LEU A 51 0.54 4.25 6.37
C LEU A 51 -0.05 3.83 7.72
N LEU A 52 0.79 3.51 8.72
CA LEU A 52 0.34 3.17 10.08
C LEU A 52 -0.51 4.26 10.75
N PRO A 53 -0.02 5.51 10.96
CA PRO A 53 -0.81 6.58 11.55
C PRO A 53 -1.98 7.00 10.64
N VAL A 54 -1.86 6.86 9.32
CA VAL A 54 -2.97 7.12 8.39
C VAL A 54 -4.11 6.11 8.59
N TYR A 55 -3.80 4.82 8.73
CA TYR A 55 -4.80 3.80 9.03
C TYR A 55 -5.44 4.01 10.40
N ALA A 56 -4.64 4.39 11.41
CA ALA A 56 -5.14 4.77 12.73
C ALA A 56 -6.06 6.00 12.66
N LEU A 57 -5.75 7.00 11.83
CA LEU A 57 -6.58 8.18 11.57
C LEU A 57 -7.91 7.81 10.91
N ILE A 58 -7.91 6.89 9.93
CA ILE A 58 -9.14 6.39 9.31
C ILE A 58 -10.01 5.66 10.33
N LEU A 59 -9.40 4.81 11.17
CA LEU A 59 -10.08 4.12 12.26
C LEU A 59 -10.68 5.10 13.28
N ALA A 60 -9.91 6.11 13.66
CA ALA A 60 -10.33 7.15 14.59
C ALA A 60 -11.47 7.99 14.00
N GLY A 61 -11.40 8.36 12.72
CA GLY A 61 -12.48 9.08 12.02
C GLY A 61 -13.78 8.25 11.97
N MET A 62 -13.68 6.95 11.69
CA MET A 62 -14.83 6.05 11.68
C MET A 62 -15.44 5.81 13.06
N HIS A 63 -14.66 5.99 14.13
CA HIS A 63 -15.08 5.80 15.53
C HIS A 63 -15.17 7.10 16.34
N PHE A 64 -15.07 8.27 15.70
CA PHE A 64 -15.01 9.58 16.35
C PHE A 64 -16.20 9.86 17.28
N TRP A 65 -17.33 9.18 17.06
CA TRP A 65 -18.54 9.31 17.87
C TRP A 65 -18.55 8.51 19.18
N ARG A 66 -17.58 7.60 19.41
CA ARG A 66 -17.50 6.78 20.63
C ARG A 66 -16.33 7.25 21.49
N ARG A 67 -16.66 8.01 22.54
CA ARG A 67 -15.75 8.61 23.53
C ARG A 67 -14.91 7.61 24.34
N ASP A 68 -15.16 6.31 24.20
CA ASP A 68 -14.51 5.25 24.97
C ASP A 68 -13.16 4.79 24.40
N PHE A 69 -12.81 5.17 23.15
CA PHE A 69 -11.56 4.74 22.50
C PHE A 69 -10.63 5.92 22.28
N VAL A 70 -9.41 5.80 22.81
CA VAL A 70 -8.36 6.82 22.64
C VAL A 70 -7.67 6.56 21.30
N PHE A 71 -7.18 7.60 20.62
CA PHE A 71 -6.41 7.48 19.37
C PHE A 71 -5.27 6.45 19.45
N TYR A 72 -4.68 6.30 20.65
CA TYR A 72 -3.69 5.27 20.97
C TYR A 72 -4.19 3.84 20.71
N ASP A 73 -5.44 3.53 21.05
CA ASP A 73 -6.01 2.20 20.83
C ASP A 73 -6.11 1.89 19.33
N HIS A 74 -6.49 2.89 18.53
CA HIS A 74 -6.53 2.76 17.06
C HIS A 74 -5.13 2.56 16.46
N LEU A 75 -4.11 3.21 17.03
CA LEU A 75 -2.71 3.06 16.61
C LEU A 75 -2.13 1.68 16.98
N VAL A 76 -2.44 1.17 18.17
CA VAL A 76 -2.01 -0.18 18.56
C VAL A 76 -2.69 -1.24 17.70
N VAL A 77 -3.98 -1.04 17.39
CA VAL A 77 -4.75 -1.90 16.48
C VAL A 77 -4.15 -1.88 15.07
N SER A 78 -3.84 -0.70 14.52
CA SER A 78 -3.22 -0.57 13.19
C SER A 78 -1.87 -1.28 13.12
N LEU A 79 -1.06 -1.12 14.16
CA LEU A 79 0.26 -1.73 14.27
C LEU A 79 0.18 -3.26 14.32
N HIS A 80 -0.73 -3.82 15.12
CA HIS A 80 -0.93 -5.27 15.19
C HIS A 80 -1.41 -5.86 13.86
N ALA A 81 -2.36 -5.19 13.19
CA ALA A 81 -2.85 -5.64 11.88
C ALA A 81 -1.72 -5.67 10.83
N HIS A 82 -0.92 -4.61 10.76
CA HIS A 82 0.22 -4.53 9.84
C HIS A 82 1.31 -5.56 10.17
N ALA A 83 1.68 -5.70 11.44
CA ALA A 83 2.66 -6.68 11.87
C ALA A 83 2.23 -8.10 11.50
N PHE A 84 0.94 -8.41 11.67
CA PHE A 84 0.39 -9.69 11.24
C PHE A 84 0.47 -9.88 9.72
N PHE A 85 0.14 -8.86 8.92
CA PHE A 85 0.28 -8.95 7.45
C PHE A 85 1.72 -9.16 7.01
N PHE A 86 2.69 -8.46 7.61
CA PHE A 86 4.10 -8.66 7.27
C PHE A 86 4.60 -10.05 7.67
N LEU A 87 4.20 -10.56 8.84
CA LEU A 87 4.53 -11.92 9.27
C LEU A 87 3.90 -12.96 8.34
N LEU A 88 2.62 -12.79 7.99
CA LEU A 88 1.92 -13.68 7.08
C LEU A 88 2.56 -13.66 5.69
N MET A 89 2.84 -12.47 5.16
CA MET A 89 3.49 -12.29 3.85
C MET A 89 4.89 -12.92 3.85
N THR A 90 5.69 -12.69 4.88
CA THR A 90 7.04 -13.28 5.00
C THR A 90 6.96 -14.80 5.05
N GLY A 91 6.09 -15.36 5.89
CA GLY A 91 5.88 -16.80 5.97
C GLY A 91 5.40 -17.41 4.66
N LEU A 92 4.52 -16.71 3.94
CA LEU A 92 4.00 -17.12 2.64
C LEU A 92 5.01 -16.98 1.50
N ILE A 93 5.92 -16.01 1.54
CA ILE A 93 7.03 -15.91 0.58
C ILE A 93 7.95 -17.12 0.75
N ILE A 94 8.31 -17.46 1.99
CA ILE A 94 9.14 -18.62 2.32
C ILE A 94 8.44 -19.92 1.89
N ALA A 95 7.15 -20.07 2.21
CA ALA A 95 6.37 -21.26 1.88
C ALA A 95 5.98 -21.36 0.39
N GLY A 96 5.87 -20.20 -0.28
CA GLY A 96 5.46 -20.07 -1.68
C GLY A 96 6.44 -20.69 -2.67
N ILE A 97 7.68 -20.92 -2.26
CA ILE A 97 8.70 -21.65 -3.03
C ILE A 97 8.21 -23.09 -3.35
N GLY A 98 7.31 -23.67 -2.54
CA GLY A 98 6.76 -25.02 -2.76
C GLY A 98 5.25 -25.11 -3.05
N LEU A 99 4.45 -24.08 -2.72
CA LEU A 99 2.97 -24.15 -2.76
C LEU A 99 2.34 -23.61 -4.05
N GLY A 100 3.09 -22.91 -4.90
CA GLY A 100 2.56 -22.28 -6.12
C GLY A 100 1.77 -20.98 -5.84
N GLY A 101 1.96 -19.97 -6.70
CA GLY A 101 1.52 -18.59 -6.43
C GLY A 101 0.01 -18.40 -6.20
N PHE A 102 -0.84 -19.22 -6.83
CA PHE A 102 -2.30 -19.12 -6.67
C PHE A 102 -2.77 -19.51 -5.26
N LEU A 103 -2.22 -20.60 -4.70
CA LEU A 103 -2.58 -21.06 -3.36
C LEU A 103 -2.07 -20.08 -2.30
N THR A 104 -0.84 -19.60 -2.45
CA THR A 104 -0.26 -18.58 -1.57
C THR A 104 -1.11 -17.31 -1.53
N THR A 105 -1.56 -16.82 -2.69
CA THR A 105 -2.42 -15.62 -2.78
C THR A 105 -3.79 -15.84 -2.15
N THR A 106 -4.40 -17.01 -2.39
CA THR A 106 -5.71 -17.34 -1.82
C THR A 106 -5.66 -17.44 -0.30
N ILE A 107 -4.62 -18.08 0.25
CA ILE A 107 -4.40 -18.18 1.69
C ILE A 107 -4.22 -16.79 2.30
N PHE A 108 -3.44 -15.91 1.65
CA PHE A 108 -3.24 -14.54 2.11
C PHE A 108 -4.57 -13.79 2.23
N ILE A 109 -5.38 -13.78 1.17
CA ILE A 109 -6.65 -13.04 1.12
C ILE A 109 -7.62 -13.53 2.20
N ILE A 110 -7.81 -14.84 2.32
CA ILE A 110 -8.75 -15.45 3.28
C ILE A 110 -8.29 -15.20 4.71
N TRP A 111 -7.02 -15.45 5.00
CA TRP A 111 -6.48 -15.36 6.37
C TRP A 111 -6.38 -13.92 6.86
N SER A 112 -6.02 -12.99 5.96
CA SER A 112 -6.03 -11.54 6.22
C SER A 112 -7.45 -11.06 6.60
N ASN A 113 -8.45 -11.36 5.76
CA ASN A 113 -9.84 -10.97 6.03
C ASN A 113 -10.39 -11.58 7.31
N PHE A 114 -10.06 -12.85 7.59
CA PHE A 114 -10.47 -13.52 8.82
C PHE A 114 -9.89 -12.86 10.06
N TYR A 115 -8.61 -12.46 10.02
CA TYR A 115 -7.94 -11.79 11.14
C TYR A 115 -8.57 -10.43 11.43
N ILE A 116 -8.76 -9.59 10.40
CA ILE A 116 -9.42 -8.28 10.54
C ILE A 116 -10.81 -8.46 11.14
N TYR A 117 -11.61 -9.39 10.61
CA TYR A 117 -12.95 -9.67 11.12
C TYR A 117 -12.93 -10.06 12.62
N ARG A 118 -12.01 -10.96 13.01
CA ARG A 118 -11.89 -11.41 14.40
C ARG A 118 -11.45 -10.27 15.33
N MET A 119 -10.57 -9.40 14.85
CA MET A 119 -10.08 -8.23 15.57
C MET A 119 -11.20 -7.22 15.84
N HIS A 120 -11.97 -6.84 14.80
CA HIS A 120 -13.12 -5.95 14.95
C HIS A 120 -14.16 -6.51 15.94
N ARG A 121 -14.40 -7.83 15.91
CA ARG A 121 -15.36 -8.46 16.82
C ARG A 121 -14.89 -8.46 18.28
N ARG A 122 -13.60 -8.68 18.55
CA ARG A 122 -13.07 -8.73 19.93
C ARG A 122 -12.88 -7.34 20.54
N VAL A 123 -12.45 -6.36 19.77
CA VAL A 123 -12.13 -5.01 20.30
C VAL A 123 -13.37 -4.13 20.42
N TYR A 124 -14.33 -4.21 19.50
CA TYR A 124 -15.45 -3.24 19.44
C TYR A 124 -16.83 -3.79 19.87
N ARG A 125 -16.96 -5.06 20.28
CA ARG A 125 -18.21 -5.70 20.76
C ARG A 125 -19.46 -5.41 19.90
N HIS A 126 -19.29 -5.25 18.58
CA HIS A 126 -20.39 -4.89 17.66
C HIS A 126 -21.17 -6.12 17.16
N GLY A 127 -22.42 -5.89 16.71
CA GLY A 127 -23.25 -6.90 16.06
C GLY A 127 -22.63 -7.45 14.76
N ARG A 128 -22.99 -8.68 14.38
CA ARG A 128 -22.37 -9.43 13.26
C ARG A 128 -22.40 -8.64 11.94
N LEU A 129 -23.52 -7.99 11.63
CA LEU A 129 -23.75 -7.31 10.35
C LEU A 129 -23.08 -5.92 10.29
N THR A 130 -23.15 -5.16 11.38
CA THR A 130 -22.49 -3.85 11.51
C THR A 130 -20.97 -3.96 11.43
N SER A 131 -20.39 -5.05 11.97
CA SER A 131 -18.95 -5.29 11.91
C SER A 131 -18.48 -5.57 10.49
N VAL A 132 -19.20 -6.42 9.74
CA VAL A 132 -18.87 -6.72 8.33
C VAL A 132 -18.94 -5.47 7.48
N LEU A 133 -20.00 -4.68 7.59
CA LEU A 133 -20.15 -3.47 6.77
C LEU A 133 -19.06 -2.43 7.05
N ARG A 134 -18.71 -2.23 8.33
CA ARG A 134 -17.59 -1.33 8.69
C ARG A 134 -16.24 -1.86 8.24
N THR A 135 -16.01 -3.17 8.33
CA THR A 135 -14.78 -3.78 7.82
C THR A 135 -14.67 -3.58 6.30
N LEU A 136 -15.77 -3.77 5.54
CA LEU A 136 -15.77 -3.53 4.09
C LEU A 136 -15.52 -2.06 3.75
N VAL A 137 -16.14 -1.12 4.46
CA VAL A 137 -15.91 0.32 4.24
C VAL A 137 -14.45 0.68 4.56
N LEU A 138 -13.92 0.16 5.66
CA LEU A 138 -12.54 0.40 6.05
C LEU A 138 -11.55 -0.19 5.04
N ASP A 139 -11.81 -1.41 4.57
CA ASP A 139 -11.00 -2.07 3.55
C ASP A 139 -11.04 -1.29 2.23
N PHE A 140 -12.22 -0.81 1.83
CA PHE A 140 -12.38 0.03 0.64
C PHE A 140 -11.61 1.36 0.74
N VAL A 141 -11.74 2.07 1.86
CA VAL A 141 -11.02 3.34 2.09
C VAL A 141 -9.51 3.08 2.16
N TYR A 142 -9.10 1.99 2.81
CA TYR A 142 -7.70 1.62 2.90
C TYR A 142 -7.11 1.24 1.54
N MET A 143 -7.87 0.54 0.69
CA MET A 143 -7.47 0.24 -0.69
C MET A 143 -7.18 1.52 -1.49
N ILE A 144 -8.01 2.57 -1.36
CA ILE A 144 -7.76 3.85 -2.01
C ILE A 144 -6.43 4.46 -1.52
N VAL A 145 -6.23 4.49 -0.21
CA VAL A 145 -5.01 5.04 0.41
C VAL A 145 -3.77 4.24 0.00
N LEU A 146 -3.89 2.92 -0.09
CA LEU A 146 -2.84 2.03 -0.54
C LEU A 146 -2.49 2.31 -2.00
N THR A 147 -3.48 2.42 -2.89
CA THR A 147 -3.25 2.78 -4.30
C THR A 147 -2.54 4.13 -4.43
N LEU A 148 -2.99 5.16 -3.71
CA LEU A 148 -2.33 6.47 -3.70
C LEU A 148 -0.88 6.37 -3.21
N SER A 149 -0.64 5.57 -2.17
CA SER A 149 0.72 5.36 -1.62
C SER A 149 1.63 4.65 -2.62
N LEU A 150 1.11 3.68 -3.38
CA LEU A 150 1.85 3.00 -4.45
C LEU A 150 2.18 3.95 -5.61
N VAL A 151 1.25 4.84 -5.98
CA VAL A 151 1.50 5.88 -6.99
C VAL A 151 2.60 6.83 -6.51
N ILE A 152 2.55 7.28 -5.26
CA ILE A 152 3.60 8.12 -4.66
C ILE A 152 4.94 7.39 -4.65
N LEU A 153 4.96 6.10 -4.27
CA LEU A 153 6.17 5.27 -4.30
C LEU A 153 6.77 5.20 -5.70
N PHE A 154 5.94 5.01 -6.73
CA PHE A 154 6.38 4.98 -8.11
C PHE A 154 7.02 6.32 -8.53
N PHE A 155 6.35 7.44 -8.24
CA PHE A 155 6.90 8.77 -8.55
C PHE A 155 8.19 9.06 -7.78
N LEU A 156 8.29 8.67 -6.51
CA LEU A 156 9.52 8.77 -5.74
C LEU A 156 10.63 7.89 -6.35
N GLY A 157 10.31 6.66 -6.75
CA GLY A 157 11.24 5.77 -7.43
C GLY A 157 11.81 6.43 -8.69
N VAL A 158 10.94 6.93 -9.57
CA VAL A 158 11.36 7.65 -10.79
C VAL A 158 12.15 8.92 -10.45
N ALA A 159 11.75 9.69 -9.43
CA ALA A 159 12.43 10.93 -9.05
C ALA A 159 13.81 10.72 -8.42
N PHE A 160 14.11 9.54 -7.89
CA PHE A 160 15.37 9.23 -7.20
C PHE A 160 16.25 8.21 -7.94
N VAL A 161 15.91 7.83 -9.17
CA VAL A 161 16.77 7.14 -10.16
C VAL A 161 17.61 8.14 -10.95
#